data_AF-A0A953LQR6-F1
#
_entry.id   AF-A0A953LQR6-F1
#
_cell.length_a   1.000
_cell.length_b   1.000
_cell.length_c   1.000
_cell.angle_alpha   90.00
_cell.angle_beta   90.00
_cell.angle_gamma   90.00
#
_symmetry.space_group_name_H-M   'P 1'
#
loop_
_entity.id
_entity.type
_entity.pdbx_description
1 polymer ?
#
loop_
_entity_poly.entity_id
_entity_poly.type
_entity_poly.pdbx_seq_one_letter_code
_entity_poly.pdbx_strand_id
1 'polypeptide(L)'
;RPTLYFILRFLPFSLFVLYGLWRILRRPAAEAAARRFERFLFCWIVGGIVLFSLASHHRGDLLLPLWPAAALLAGRELARLAERHGRRPMAAVLAGLTLFFLGGAWWTYHVKAARDSEEVRYTVAAERAARALAASGLNVKNIHHLDTPVTLQLGLGTFRTWIGEEEALRLASGPAPVLLAVEAPEDFPRLLGPGGPALKEVFRWPPAADKPALRVFWSGGAK
;
A
#
# COMPACT_ATOMS: atom_id res chain seq x y z
N ARG A 1 -20.66 -9.75 9.89
CA ARG A 1 -21.07 -9.65 11.31
C ARG A 1 -20.20 -8.61 12.03
N PRO A 2 -20.72 -7.42 12.36
CA PRO A 2 -19.94 -6.32 12.94
C PRO A 2 -19.21 -6.67 14.25
N THR A 3 -19.79 -7.55 15.08
CA THR A 3 -19.18 -8.03 16.33
C THR A 3 -17.92 -8.88 16.11
N LEU A 4 -17.96 -9.81 15.15
CA LEU A 4 -16.80 -10.61 14.78
C LEU A 4 -15.71 -9.74 14.14
N TYR A 5 -16.11 -8.76 13.32
CA TYR A 5 -15.20 -7.79 12.71
C TYR A 5 -14.56 -6.88 13.76
N PHE A 6 -15.32 -6.41 14.76
CA PHE A 6 -14.79 -5.66 15.90
C PHE A 6 -13.76 -6.52 16.65
N ILE A 7 -14.09 -7.77 17.00
CA ILE A 7 -13.16 -8.63 17.74
C ILE A 7 -11.87 -8.90 16.94
N LEU A 8 -11.97 -9.23 15.64
CA LEU A 8 -10.82 -9.58 14.79
C LEU A 8 -9.96 -8.37 14.39
N ARG A 9 -10.57 -7.19 14.18
CA ARG A 9 -9.86 -5.94 13.84
C ARG A 9 -9.23 -5.28 15.08
N PHE A 10 -9.82 -5.50 16.27
CA PHE A 10 -9.43 -4.87 17.53
C PHE A 10 -8.73 -5.80 18.53
N LEU A 11 -8.27 -6.99 18.13
CA LEU A 11 -7.33 -7.75 18.96
C LEU A 11 -6.00 -7.00 19.04
N PRO A 12 -5.44 -6.74 20.24
CA PRO A 12 -5.82 -7.32 21.54
C PRO A 12 -6.78 -6.48 22.42
N PHE A 13 -7.09 -5.23 22.05
CA PHE A 13 -7.91 -4.30 22.83
C PHE A 13 -9.32 -4.82 23.15
N SER A 14 -9.91 -5.63 22.25
CA SER A 14 -11.26 -6.17 22.38
C SER A 14 -11.45 -7.00 23.65
N LEU A 15 -10.43 -7.71 24.15
CA LEU A 15 -10.53 -8.51 25.36
C LEU A 15 -10.74 -7.64 26.62
N PHE A 16 -9.98 -6.55 26.74
CA PHE A 16 -10.08 -5.63 27.87
C PHE A 16 -11.40 -4.84 27.85
N VAL A 17 -11.91 -4.51 26.66
CA VAL A 17 -13.23 -3.88 26.51
C VAL A 17 -14.33 -4.82 26.97
N LEU A 18 -14.34 -6.09 26.52
CA LEU A 18 -15.35 -7.08 26.92
C LEU A 18 -15.31 -7.35 28.43
N TYR A 19 -14.11 -7.52 28.99
CA TYR A 19 -13.93 -7.67 30.43
C TYR A 19 -14.42 -6.43 31.19
N GLY A 20 -14.11 -5.22 30.71
CA GLY A 20 -14.56 -3.96 31.30
C GLY A 20 -16.09 -3.83 31.30
N LEU A 21 -16.75 -4.17 30.19
CA LEU A 21 -18.21 -4.15 30.09
C LEU A 21 -18.85 -5.15 31.07
N TRP A 22 -18.33 -6.39 31.12
CA TRP A 22 -18.79 -7.40 32.07
C TRP A 22 -18.59 -6.96 33.54
N ARG A 23 -17.44 -6.35 33.84
CA ARG A 23 -17.10 -5.86 35.18
C ARG A 23 -18.01 -4.72 35.63
N ILE A 24 -18.34 -3.79 34.74
CA ILE A 24 -19.27 -2.69 35.02
C ILE A 24 -20.63 -3.24 35.45
N LEU A 25 -21.12 -4.30 34.79
CA LEU A 25 -22.39 -4.95 35.13
C LEU A 25 -22.32 -5.71 36.46
N ARG A 26 -21.24 -6.45 36.72
CA ARG A 26 -21.12 -7.29 37.93
C ARG A 26 -20.69 -6.54 39.18
N ARG A 27 -19.81 -5.53 39.05
CA ARG A 27 -19.18 -4.82 40.18
C ARG A 27 -18.98 -3.34 39.84
N PRO A 28 -20.06 -2.54 39.73
CA PRO A 28 -19.95 -1.12 39.43
C PRO A 28 -19.08 -0.38 40.46
N ALA A 29 -18.42 0.70 40.05
CA ALA A 29 -17.59 1.48 40.97
C ALA A 29 -18.41 2.02 42.17
N ALA A 30 -17.81 1.94 43.36
CA ALA A 30 -18.41 2.43 44.60
C ALA A 30 -18.49 3.97 44.61
N GLU A 31 -17.45 4.63 44.10
CA GLU A 31 -17.39 6.08 43.97
C GLU A 31 -18.35 6.62 42.88
N ALA A 32 -19.08 7.68 43.21
CA ALA A 32 -20.13 8.21 42.34
C ALA A 32 -19.61 8.74 40.99
N ALA A 33 -18.46 9.44 40.97
CA ALA A 33 -17.87 9.96 39.74
C ALA A 33 -17.43 8.84 38.80
N ALA A 34 -16.69 7.86 39.33
CA ALA A 34 -16.27 6.67 38.61
C ALA A 34 -17.45 5.87 38.02
N ARG A 35 -18.55 5.75 38.77
CA ARG A 35 -19.75 5.04 38.31
C ARG A 35 -20.48 5.77 37.17
N ARG A 36 -20.53 7.11 37.19
CA ARG A 36 -21.08 7.89 36.07
C ARG A 36 -20.26 7.72 34.80
N PHE A 37 -18.94 7.76 34.92
CA PHE A 37 -18.03 7.51 33.81
C PHE A 37 -18.21 6.10 33.22
N GLU A 38 -18.31 5.08 34.07
CA GLU A 38 -18.57 3.69 33.64
C GLU A 38 -19.89 3.55 32.88
N ARG A 39 -20.96 4.18 33.36
CA ARG A 39 -22.26 4.18 32.69
C ARG A 39 -22.20 4.90 31.34
N PHE A 40 -21.52 6.04 31.27
CA PHE A 40 -21.35 6.78 30.02
C PHE A 40 -20.62 5.92 28.97
N LEU A 41 -19.48 5.32 29.33
CA LEU A 41 -18.73 4.45 28.42
C LEU A 41 -19.54 3.21 28.01
N PHE A 42 -20.25 2.58 28.95
CA PHE A 42 -21.10 1.45 28.66
C PHE A 42 -22.21 1.82 27.66
N CYS A 43 -22.94 2.91 27.91
CA CYS A 43 -24.00 3.38 27.02
C CYS A 43 -23.47 3.78 25.64
N TRP A 44 -22.31 4.44 25.56
CA TRP A 44 -21.69 4.79 24.29
C TRP A 44 -21.34 3.54 23.48
N ILE A 45 -20.63 2.58 24.09
CA ILE A 45 -20.20 1.37 23.39
C ILE A 45 -21.39 0.50 23.02
N VAL A 46 -22.25 0.14 23.98
CA VAL A 46 -23.38 -0.76 23.75
C VAL A 46 -24.44 -0.10 22.88
N GLY A 47 -24.80 1.14 23.15
CA GLY A 47 -25.75 1.90 22.34
C GLY A 47 -25.26 2.08 20.91
N GLY A 48 -23.98 2.38 20.74
CA GLY A 48 -23.35 2.45 19.42
C GLY A 48 -23.34 1.11 18.68
N ILE A 49 -22.99 0.00 19.35
CA ILE A 49 -23.06 -1.33 18.76
C ILE A 49 -24.49 -1.66 18.32
N VAL A 50 -25.50 -1.38 19.15
CA VAL A 50 -26.91 -1.60 18.80
C VAL A 50 -27.30 -0.75 17.59
N LEU A 51 -26.98 0.55 17.60
CA LEU A 51 -27.26 1.46 16.49
C LEU A 51 -26.65 0.97 15.17
N PHE A 52 -25.36 0.62 15.17
CA PHE A 52 -24.67 0.14 13.97
C PHE A 52 -25.05 -1.30 13.57
N SER A 53 -25.64 -2.07 14.49
CA SER A 53 -26.19 -3.40 14.19
C SER A 53 -27.56 -3.33 13.53
N LEU A 54 -28.31 -2.25 13.73
CA LEU A 54 -29.61 -2.00 13.10
C LEU A 54 -29.51 -1.30 11.73
N ALA A 55 -28.34 -0.72 11.41
CA ALA A 55 -28.11 -0.09 10.12
C ALA A 55 -28.04 -1.13 8.99
N SER A 56 -28.71 -0.87 7.86
CA SER A 56 -28.78 -1.77 6.70
C SER A 56 -27.44 -2.00 5.99
N HIS A 57 -26.46 -1.10 6.20
CA HIS A 57 -25.13 -1.18 5.61
C HIS A 57 -24.09 -1.48 6.69
N HIS A 58 -23.61 -2.72 6.74
CA HIS A 58 -22.58 -3.15 7.70
C HIS A 58 -21.16 -2.93 7.16
N ARG A 59 -20.74 -1.66 6.98
CA ARG A 59 -19.34 -1.34 6.67
C ARG A 59 -18.54 -1.31 7.97
N GLY A 60 -17.42 -2.03 8.02
CA GLY A 60 -16.59 -2.16 9.23
C GLY A 60 -16.05 -0.84 9.78
N ASP A 61 -15.88 0.17 8.92
CA ASP A 61 -15.41 1.51 9.28
C ASP A 61 -16.45 2.33 10.06
N LEU A 62 -17.72 1.91 10.07
CA LEU A 62 -18.77 2.59 10.83
C LEU A 62 -18.58 2.48 12.34
N LEU A 63 -17.70 1.58 12.81
CA LEU A 63 -17.40 1.42 14.24
C LEU A 63 -16.33 2.40 14.75
N LEU A 64 -15.72 3.21 13.87
CA LEU A 64 -14.71 4.22 14.25
C LEU A 64 -15.17 5.15 15.38
N PRO A 65 -16.43 5.63 15.43
CA PRO A 65 -16.90 6.50 16.53
C PRO A 65 -16.92 5.84 17.91
N LEU A 66 -16.84 4.50 18.00
CA LEU A 66 -16.81 3.78 19.27
C LEU A 66 -15.40 3.62 19.84
N TRP A 67 -14.38 3.95 19.05
CA TRP A 67 -12.98 3.76 19.43
C TRP A 67 -12.58 4.54 20.69
N PRO A 68 -12.93 5.83 20.86
CA PRO A 68 -12.51 6.57 22.04
C PRO A 68 -13.05 5.92 23.33
N ALA A 69 -14.33 5.53 23.32
CA ALA A 69 -14.95 4.89 24.48
C ALA A 69 -14.33 3.52 24.79
N ALA A 70 -14.10 2.71 23.75
CA ALA A 70 -13.45 1.41 23.88
C ALA A 70 -12.01 1.55 24.42
N ALA A 71 -11.23 2.49 23.89
CA ALA A 71 -9.86 2.75 24.32
C ALA A 71 -9.79 3.21 25.79
N LEU A 72 -10.69 4.11 26.20
CA LEU A 72 -10.78 4.58 27.59
C LEU A 72 -11.13 3.44 28.55
N LEU A 73 -12.09 2.58 28.18
CA LEU A 73 -12.46 1.43 29.00
C LEU A 73 -11.33 0.41 29.11
N ALA A 74 -10.71 0.07 27.98
CA ALA A 74 -9.59 -0.87 27.94
C ALA A 74 -8.39 -0.35 28.76
N GLY A 75 -8.01 0.92 28.57
CA GLY A 75 -6.92 1.56 29.29
C GLY A 75 -7.16 1.59 30.80
N ARG A 76 -8.39 1.83 31.25
CA ARG A 76 -8.77 1.79 32.67
C ARG A 76 -8.63 0.39 33.27
N GLU A 77 -9.09 -0.65 32.58
CA GLU A 77 -8.93 -2.02 33.09
C GLU A 77 -7.47 -2.48 33.07
N LEU A 78 -6.70 -2.06 32.07
CA LEU A 78 -5.27 -2.32 32.00
C LEU A 78 -4.51 -1.61 33.13
N ALA A 79 -4.87 -0.37 33.46
CA ALA A 79 -4.29 0.37 34.59
C ALA A 79 -4.56 -0.34 35.92
N ARG A 80 -5.79 -0.82 36.15
CA ARG A 80 -6.13 -1.62 37.34
C ARG A 80 -5.36 -2.94 37.40
N LEU A 81 -5.13 -3.58 36.25
CA LEU A 81 -4.34 -4.81 36.19
C LEU A 81 -2.87 -4.53 36.52
N ALA A 82 -2.33 -3.40 36.03
CA ALA A 82 -0.98 -2.93 36.31
C ALA A 82 -0.79 -2.58 37.80
N GLU A 83 -1.80 -2.00 38.45
CA GLU A 83 -1.78 -1.75 39.90
C GLU A 83 -1.72 -3.05 40.70
N ARG A 84 -2.42 -4.11 40.26
CA ARG A 84 -2.43 -5.41 40.97
C ARG A 84 -1.14 -6.21 40.80
N HIS A 85 -0.54 -6.21 39.60
CA HIS A 85 0.61 -7.07 39.28
C HIS A 85 1.94 -6.32 39.21
N GLY A 86 1.92 -5.01 39.45
CA GLY A 86 3.09 -4.14 39.35
C GLY A 86 3.23 -3.50 37.97
N ARG A 87 3.56 -2.20 37.98
CA ARG A 87 3.65 -1.38 36.76
C ARG A 87 4.81 -1.76 35.85
N ARG A 88 5.95 -2.16 36.42
CA ARG A 88 7.17 -2.52 35.67
C ARG A 88 7.01 -3.78 34.80
N PRO A 89 6.58 -4.95 35.35
CA PRO A 89 6.37 -6.13 34.52
C PRO A 89 5.26 -5.90 33.47
N MET A 90 4.19 -5.19 33.81
CA MET A 90 3.13 -4.85 32.86
C MET A 90 3.65 -3.99 31.70
N ALA A 91 4.44 -2.96 31.98
CA ALA A 91 5.05 -2.11 30.95
C ALA A 91 5.98 -2.91 30.04
N ALA A 92 6.78 -3.83 30.58
CA ALA A 92 7.64 -4.70 29.80
C ALA A 92 6.84 -5.62 28.87
N VAL A 93 5.75 -6.23 29.35
CA VAL A 93 4.85 -7.05 28.53
C VAL A 93 4.22 -6.23 27.40
N LEU A 94 3.71 -5.04 27.70
CA LEU A 94 3.09 -4.16 26.69
C LEU A 94 4.11 -3.70 25.65
N ALA A 95 5.33 -3.34 26.08
CA ALA A 95 6.41 -2.97 25.17
C ALA A 95 6.80 -4.16 24.29
N GLY A 96 6.93 -5.37 24.86
CA GLY A 96 7.22 -6.60 24.13
C GLY A 96 6.15 -6.93 23.09
N LEU A 97 4.87 -6.86 23.45
CA LEU A 97 3.75 -7.05 22.50
C LEU A 97 3.78 -6.00 21.39
N THR A 98 4.02 -4.73 21.75
CA THR A 98 4.09 -3.63 20.77
C THR A 98 5.23 -3.86 19.78
N LEU A 99 6.43 -4.21 20.27
CA LEU A 99 7.58 -4.54 19.42
C LEU A 99 7.34 -5.79 18.57
N PHE A 100 6.66 -6.81 19.10
CA PHE A 100 6.30 -8.01 18.34
C PHE A 100 5.36 -7.68 17.17
N PHE A 101 4.30 -6.90 17.41
CA PHE A 101 3.39 -6.50 16.34
C PHE A 101 4.04 -5.55 15.33
N LEU A 102 4.86 -4.59 15.78
CA LEU A 102 5.63 -3.72 14.89
C LEU A 102 6.63 -4.52 14.04
N GLY A 103 7.34 -5.47 14.64
CA GLY A 103 8.28 -6.35 13.94
C GLY A 103 7.57 -7.25 12.94
N GLY A 104 6.41 -7.81 13.30
CA GLY A 104 5.56 -8.58 12.38
C GLY A 104 5.05 -7.73 11.21
N ALA A 105 4.55 -6.52 11.48
CA ALA A 105 4.11 -5.59 10.45
C ALA A 105 5.26 -5.22 9.51
N TRP A 106 6.42 -4.85 10.07
CA TRP A 106 7.65 -4.57 9.32
C TRP A 106 8.05 -5.74 8.42
N TRP A 107 8.08 -6.96 8.96
CA TRP A 107 8.38 -8.17 8.19
C TRP A 107 7.40 -8.36 7.03
N THR A 108 6.08 -8.22 7.28
CA THR A 108 5.07 -8.38 6.23
C THR A 108 5.19 -7.35 5.13
N TYR A 109 5.37 -6.07 5.47
CA TYR A 109 5.39 -4.98 4.49
C TYR A 109 6.73 -4.83 3.77
N HIS A 110 7.86 -5.03 4.45
CA HIS A 110 9.17 -4.79 3.84
C HIS A 110 9.86 -6.06 3.37
N VAL A 111 9.70 -7.18 4.07
CA VAL A 111 10.43 -8.41 3.72
C VAL A 111 9.57 -9.33 2.87
N LYS A 112 8.34 -9.61 3.30
CA LYS A 112 7.44 -10.51 2.59
C LYS A 112 6.93 -9.89 1.30
N ALA A 113 6.39 -8.66 1.36
CA ALA A 113 5.87 -8.01 0.16
C ALA A 113 6.96 -7.78 -0.91
N ALA A 114 8.19 -7.44 -0.51
CA ALA A 114 9.31 -7.30 -1.45
C ALA A 114 9.73 -8.62 -2.11
N ARG A 115 9.49 -9.77 -1.46
CA ARG A 115 9.83 -11.10 -1.99
C ARG A 115 8.69 -11.69 -2.83
N ASP A 116 7.46 -11.54 -2.38
CA ASP A 116 6.33 -12.33 -2.87
C ASP A 116 5.35 -11.53 -3.74
N SER A 117 5.34 -10.19 -3.65
CA SER A 117 4.39 -9.39 -4.45
C SER A 117 4.92 -9.14 -5.85
N GLU A 118 4.18 -9.62 -6.84
CA GLU A 118 4.43 -9.36 -8.25
C GLU A 118 4.38 -7.85 -8.56
N GLU A 119 3.43 -7.12 -7.98
CA GLU A 119 3.31 -5.66 -8.13
C GLU A 119 4.56 -4.93 -7.63
N VAL A 120 5.07 -5.32 -6.45
CA VAL A 120 6.30 -4.71 -5.89
C VAL A 120 7.49 -5.03 -6.78
N ARG A 121 7.60 -6.28 -7.28
CA ARG A 121 8.66 -6.66 -8.20
C ARG A 121 8.60 -5.88 -9.51
N TYR A 122 7.41 -5.67 -10.06
CA TYR A 122 7.17 -4.88 -11.26
C TYR A 122 7.60 -3.42 -11.05
N THR A 123 7.13 -2.77 -9.98
CA THR A 123 7.53 -1.39 -9.64
C THR A 123 9.04 -1.26 -9.45
N VAL A 124 9.67 -2.18 -8.70
CA VAL A 124 11.13 -2.18 -8.48
C VAL A 124 11.89 -2.40 -9.80
N ALA A 125 11.38 -3.26 -10.70
CA ALA A 125 11.98 -3.47 -12.01
C ALA A 125 11.91 -2.21 -12.88
N ALA A 126 10.77 -1.53 -12.90
CA ALA A 126 10.59 -0.26 -13.61
C ALA A 126 11.49 0.86 -13.07
N GLU A 127 11.65 0.99 -11.74
CA GLU A 127 12.58 1.95 -11.14
C GLU A 127 14.04 1.66 -11.49
N ARG A 128 14.42 0.37 -11.53
CA ARG A 128 15.78 -0.03 -11.94
C ARG A 128 16.01 0.27 -13.43
N ALA A 129 15.01 0.02 -14.27
CA ALA A 129 15.04 0.34 -15.69
C ALA A 129 15.20 1.85 -15.91
N ALA A 130 14.44 2.68 -15.19
CA ALA A 130 14.56 4.13 -15.24
C ALA A 130 15.96 4.62 -14.84
N ARG A 131 16.53 4.11 -13.75
CA ARG A 131 17.90 4.44 -13.32
C ARG A 131 18.95 4.03 -14.34
N ALA A 132 18.84 2.83 -14.90
CA ALA A 132 19.76 2.34 -15.91
C ALA A 132 19.66 3.14 -17.21
N LEU A 133 18.44 3.51 -17.63
CA LEU A 133 18.21 4.33 -18.81
C LEU A 133 18.71 5.77 -18.61
N ALA A 134 18.50 6.37 -17.44
CA ALA A 134 19.08 7.68 -17.10
C ALA A 134 20.61 7.68 -17.14
N ALA A 135 21.24 6.56 -16.75
CA ALA A 135 22.69 6.38 -16.78
C ALA A 135 23.25 5.99 -18.16
N SER A 136 22.40 5.73 -19.16
CA SER A 136 22.82 5.26 -20.50
C SER A 136 23.48 6.32 -21.38
N GLY A 137 23.40 7.61 -21.01
CA GLY A 137 23.85 8.73 -21.84
C GLY A 137 22.88 9.12 -22.96
N LEU A 138 21.73 8.44 -23.08
CA LEU A 138 20.67 8.82 -24.01
C LEU A 138 19.96 10.11 -23.56
N ASN A 139 19.42 10.88 -24.51
CA ASN A 139 18.62 12.06 -24.20
C ASN A 139 17.20 11.67 -23.73
N VAL A 140 17.12 11.18 -22.49
CA VAL A 140 15.88 10.69 -21.89
C VAL A 140 14.78 11.75 -21.77
N LYS A 141 15.11 13.05 -21.76
CA LYS A 141 14.12 14.14 -21.64
C LYS A 141 13.15 14.23 -22.84
N ASN A 142 13.59 13.72 -23.99
CA ASN A 142 12.83 13.73 -25.24
C ASN A 142 12.43 12.32 -25.69
N ILE A 143 12.36 11.37 -24.74
CA ILE A 143 11.85 10.03 -25.03
C ILE A 143 10.33 10.05 -25.16
N HIS A 144 9.82 9.28 -26.12
CA HIS A 144 8.41 9.02 -26.29
C HIS A 144 8.07 7.65 -25.72
N HIS A 145 6.98 7.58 -24.96
CA HIS A 145 6.57 6.38 -24.23
C HIS A 145 5.42 5.69 -24.97
N LEU A 146 5.59 4.42 -25.31
CA LEU A 146 4.56 3.54 -25.83
C LEU A 146 4.32 2.44 -24.79
N ASP A 147 3.18 2.53 -24.12
CA ASP A 147 2.75 1.57 -23.10
C ASP A 147 3.84 1.17 -22.08
N THR A 148 4.68 2.14 -21.69
CA THR A 148 5.73 1.92 -20.69
C THR A 148 5.16 2.04 -19.27
N PRO A 149 5.79 1.41 -18.26
CA PRO A 149 5.34 1.53 -16.87
C PRO A 149 5.32 2.99 -16.42
N VAL A 150 4.24 3.42 -15.76
CA VAL A 150 4.13 4.80 -15.23
C VAL A 150 5.30 5.14 -14.29
N THR A 151 5.72 4.16 -13.47
CA THR A 151 6.87 4.29 -12.57
C THR A 151 8.17 4.62 -13.31
N LEU A 152 8.34 4.12 -14.53
CA LEU A 152 9.50 4.44 -15.34
C LEU A 152 9.50 5.91 -15.75
N GLN A 153 8.36 6.44 -16.22
CA GLN A 153 8.26 7.84 -16.59
C GLN A 153 8.50 8.77 -15.39
N LEU A 154 7.97 8.39 -14.22
CA LEU A 154 8.17 9.12 -12.97
C LEU A 154 9.66 9.13 -12.56
N GLY A 155 10.32 7.97 -12.63
CA GLY A 155 11.76 7.86 -12.34
C GLY A 155 12.66 8.65 -13.30
N LEU A 156 12.22 8.84 -14.55
CA LEU A 156 12.92 9.66 -15.54
C LEU A 156 12.53 11.14 -15.49
N GLY A 157 11.50 11.52 -14.74
CA GLY A 157 10.92 12.87 -14.76
C GLY A 157 10.29 13.23 -16.12
N THR A 158 9.74 12.25 -16.83
CA THR A 158 9.19 12.39 -18.19
C THR A 158 7.70 12.02 -18.27
N PHE A 159 6.97 12.20 -17.17
CA PHE A 159 5.56 11.87 -17.07
C PHE A 159 4.73 12.60 -18.14
N ARG A 160 4.30 11.86 -19.16
CA ARG A 160 3.57 12.34 -20.33
C ARG A 160 2.58 11.27 -20.79
N THR A 161 1.56 11.68 -21.52
CA THR A 161 0.61 10.73 -22.12
C THR A 161 1.35 9.78 -23.07
N TRP A 162 1.02 8.49 -23.01
CA TRP A 162 1.53 7.51 -23.98
C TRP A 162 1.09 7.91 -25.38
N ILE A 163 1.98 7.69 -26.35
CA ILE A 163 1.64 7.81 -27.76
C ILE A 163 1.17 6.46 -28.30
N GLY A 164 0.19 6.48 -29.20
CA GLY A 164 -0.26 5.27 -29.90
C GLY A 164 0.69 4.86 -31.03
N GLU A 165 0.46 3.67 -31.59
CA GLU A 165 1.29 3.09 -32.66
C GLU A 165 1.37 3.98 -33.91
N GLU A 166 0.25 4.54 -34.36
CA GLU A 166 0.18 5.41 -35.55
C GLU A 166 1.02 6.69 -35.38
N GLU A 167 0.98 7.28 -34.19
CA GLU A 167 1.76 8.47 -33.88
C GLU A 167 3.26 8.13 -33.82
N ALA A 168 3.60 7.01 -33.21
CA ALA A 168 4.98 6.55 -33.15
C ALA A 168 5.55 6.25 -34.55
N LEU A 169 4.75 5.67 -35.46
CA LEU A 169 5.12 5.47 -36.86
C LEU A 169 5.39 6.79 -37.58
N ARG A 170 4.53 7.79 -37.37
CA ARG A 170 4.68 9.13 -37.95
C ARG A 170 5.96 9.80 -37.46
N LEU A 171 6.24 9.72 -36.15
CA LEU A 171 7.46 10.27 -35.55
C LEU A 171 8.71 9.54 -36.02
N ALA A 172 8.69 8.21 -36.07
CA ALA A 172 9.80 7.39 -36.52
C ALA A 172 10.16 7.60 -38.00
N SER A 173 9.16 7.87 -38.84
CA SER A 173 9.34 8.15 -40.28
C SER A 173 9.66 9.62 -40.57
N GLY A 174 9.66 10.47 -39.56
CA GLY A 174 9.94 11.89 -39.67
C GLY A 174 11.43 12.20 -39.90
N PRO A 175 11.77 13.44 -40.30
CA PRO A 175 13.15 13.84 -40.54
C PRO A 175 13.98 14.02 -39.27
N ALA A 176 13.33 14.09 -38.10
CA ALA A 176 14.00 14.29 -36.81
C ALA A 176 14.22 12.95 -36.10
N PRO A 177 15.41 12.69 -35.52
CA PRO A 177 15.66 11.47 -34.76
C PRO A 177 14.84 11.46 -33.48
N VAL A 178 14.16 10.35 -33.19
CA VAL A 178 13.36 10.15 -31.98
C VAL A 178 13.80 8.93 -31.20
N LEU A 179 13.55 8.95 -29.89
CA LEU A 179 13.70 7.80 -28.99
C LEU A 179 12.32 7.29 -28.59
N LEU A 180 12.07 6.01 -28.81
CA LEU A 180 10.80 5.35 -28.51
C LEU A 180 11.04 4.27 -27.46
N ALA A 181 10.47 4.43 -26.27
CA ALA A 181 10.49 3.44 -25.21
C ALA A 181 9.24 2.58 -25.27
N VAL A 182 9.41 1.27 -25.18
CA VAL A 182 8.33 0.27 -25.30
C VAL A 182 8.54 -0.83 -24.27
N GLU A 183 7.47 -1.22 -23.56
CA GLU A 183 7.48 -2.38 -22.66
C GLU A 183 7.34 -3.69 -23.43
N ALA A 184 6.29 -3.80 -24.26
CA ALA A 184 5.95 -4.99 -25.04
C ALA A 184 5.96 -4.68 -26.56
N PRO A 185 7.11 -4.85 -27.24
CA PRO A 185 7.24 -4.64 -28.69
C PRO A 185 6.22 -5.37 -29.57
N GLU A 186 5.82 -6.57 -29.14
CA GLU A 186 4.84 -7.43 -29.80
C GLU A 186 3.46 -6.77 -29.97
N ASP A 187 3.12 -5.79 -29.12
CA ASP A 187 1.86 -5.04 -29.20
C ASP A 187 1.90 -3.95 -30.28
N PHE A 188 3.08 -3.70 -30.87
CA PHE A 188 3.30 -2.69 -31.91
C PHE A 188 3.89 -3.29 -33.21
N PRO A 189 3.20 -4.26 -33.85
CA PRO A 189 3.71 -5.00 -34.99
C PRO A 189 3.88 -4.16 -36.26
N ARG A 190 3.17 -3.04 -36.43
CA ARG A 190 3.36 -2.15 -37.58
C ARG A 190 4.61 -1.28 -37.41
N LEU A 191 4.91 -0.88 -36.17
CA LEU A 191 6.11 -0.10 -35.85
C LEU A 191 7.39 -0.94 -35.83
N LEU A 192 7.34 -2.12 -35.21
CA LEU A 192 8.53 -2.95 -34.93
C LEU A 192 8.59 -4.24 -35.75
N GLY A 193 7.60 -4.50 -36.59
CA GLY A 193 7.57 -5.66 -37.49
C GLY A 193 8.33 -5.42 -38.81
N PRO A 194 8.35 -6.43 -39.71
CA PRO A 194 9.17 -6.43 -40.92
C PRO A 194 8.90 -5.30 -41.92
N GLY A 195 7.73 -4.66 -41.86
CA GLY A 195 7.33 -3.54 -42.71
C GLY A 195 7.44 -2.16 -42.04
N GLY A 196 7.95 -2.11 -40.80
CA GLY A 196 8.10 -0.87 -40.03
C GLY A 196 9.32 -0.04 -40.44
N PRO A 197 9.44 1.19 -39.91
CA PRO A 197 10.62 2.03 -40.12
C PRO A 197 11.90 1.39 -39.58
N ALA A 198 13.05 1.77 -40.15
CA ALA A 198 14.35 1.29 -39.70
C ALA A 198 14.68 1.85 -38.30
N LEU A 199 14.35 1.07 -37.27
CA LEU A 199 14.57 1.40 -35.87
C LEU A 199 15.73 0.57 -35.31
N LYS A 200 16.69 1.24 -34.66
CA LYS A 200 17.80 0.58 -33.98
C LYS A 200 17.50 0.46 -32.49
N GLU A 201 17.57 -0.75 -31.94
CA GLU A 201 17.55 -0.94 -30.47
C GLU A 201 18.83 -0.33 -29.89
N VAL A 202 18.68 0.68 -29.03
CA VAL A 202 19.80 1.40 -28.39
C VAL A 202 19.89 1.10 -26.89
N PHE A 203 18.84 0.56 -26.30
CA PHE A 203 18.82 0.16 -24.91
C PHE A 203 17.80 -0.95 -24.67
N ARG A 204 18.13 -1.87 -23.76
CA ARG A 204 17.20 -2.89 -23.26
C ARG A 204 17.43 -3.15 -21.78
N TRP A 205 16.36 -3.48 -21.05
CA TRP A 205 16.45 -3.81 -19.64
C TRP A 205 15.49 -4.93 -19.25
N PRO A 206 15.94 -5.95 -18.51
CA PRO A 206 17.34 -6.24 -18.18
C PRO A 206 18.18 -6.61 -19.43
N PRO A 207 19.50 -6.37 -19.45
CA PRO A 207 20.34 -6.58 -20.64
C PRO A 207 20.35 -8.03 -21.16
N ALA A 208 20.34 -9.01 -20.25
CA ALA A 208 20.47 -10.43 -20.54
C ALA A 208 19.13 -11.21 -20.45
N ALA A 209 17.99 -10.51 -20.39
CA ALA A 209 16.69 -11.18 -20.32
C ALA A 209 16.17 -11.53 -21.73
N ASP A 210 15.69 -12.76 -21.89
CA ASP A 210 15.01 -13.23 -23.11
C ASP A 210 13.80 -12.36 -23.45
N LYS A 211 13.03 -12.00 -22.42
CA LYS A 211 11.94 -11.02 -22.48
C LYS A 211 12.31 -9.79 -21.64
N PRO A 212 12.91 -8.75 -22.23
CA PRO A 212 13.24 -7.53 -21.51
C PRO A 212 11.94 -6.79 -21.15
N ALA A 213 11.90 -6.20 -19.95
CA ALA A 213 10.80 -5.39 -19.47
C ALA A 213 10.77 -3.98 -20.07
N LEU A 214 11.85 -3.56 -20.74
CA LEU A 214 11.91 -2.30 -21.47
C LEU A 214 12.87 -2.42 -22.65
N ARG A 215 12.46 -1.88 -23.78
CA ARG A 215 13.31 -1.63 -24.94
C ARG A 215 13.19 -0.18 -25.36
N VAL A 216 14.31 0.40 -25.82
CA VAL A 216 14.35 1.74 -26.41
C VAL A 216 14.91 1.65 -27.80
N PHE A 217 14.17 2.20 -28.74
CA PHE A 217 14.51 2.26 -30.14
C PHE A 217 14.84 3.68 -30.56
N TRP A 218 15.75 3.82 -31.51
CA TRP A 218 16.18 5.08 -32.09
C TRP A 218 15.96 5.08 -33.59
N SER A 219 15.32 6.14 -34.10
CA SER A 219 15.02 6.29 -35.53
C SER A 219 16.08 7.04 -36.34
N GLY A 220 17.10 7.62 -35.70
CA GLY A 220 18.10 8.43 -36.40
C GLY A 220 19.16 7.66 -37.19
N GLY A 221 18.97 6.36 -37.39
CA GLY A 221 19.98 5.44 -37.91
C GLY A 221 19.62 4.80 -39.25
N ALA A 222 19.49 5.61 -40.29
CA ALA A 222 19.69 5.19 -41.69
C ALA A 222 19.95 6.42 -42.59
N LYS A 223 21.21 6.90 -42.58
CA LYS A 223 21.92 7.41 -43.76
C LYS A 223 23.39 7.05 -43.63
#